data_AF-A0A354FSP6-F1
#
_entry.id   AF-A0A354FSP6-F1
#
_cell.length_a   1.000
_cell.length_b   1.000
_cell.length_c   1.000
_cell.angle_alpha   90.00
_cell.angle_beta   90.00
_cell.angle_gamma   90.00
#
_symmetry.space_group_name_H-M   'P 1'
#
loop_
_entity.id
_entity.type
_entity.pdbx_description
1 polymer ?
#
loop_
_entity_poly.entity_id
_entity_poly.type
_entity_poly.pdbx_seq_one_letter_code
_entity_poly.pdbx_strand_id
1 'polypeptide(L)'
;MKRILITAIAAVLLVGCASTRSLNFSTISIGMNKREVIASNGEPFRVAAMDRMEYFIYRRFDNELFKPNGFSVYEAFIRFADGKVDAYGRLDDFDSTRHKELLIKTAEAE
;
A
#
# COMPACT_ATOMS: atom_id res chain seq x y z
N MET A 1 -34.92 -18.57 20.76
CA MET A 1 -34.76 -17.39 19.87
C MET A 1 -33.53 -16.55 20.23
N LYS A 2 -33.38 -16.03 21.47
CA LYS A 2 -32.21 -15.22 21.89
C LYS A 2 -30.83 -15.84 21.60
N ARG A 3 -30.67 -17.16 21.81
CA ARG A 3 -29.40 -17.86 21.54
C ARG A 3 -29.05 -17.95 20.06
N ILE A 4 -30.06 -18.06 19.18
CA ILE A 4 -29.89 -18.12 17.72
C ILE A 4 -29.47 -16.76 17.17
N LEU A 5 -29.99 -15.67 17.76
CA LEU A 5 -29.60 -14.31 17.41
C LEU A 5 -28.11 -14.05 17.73
N ILE A 6 -27.65 -14.53 18.89
CA ILE A 6 -26.27 -14.36 19.35
C ILE A 6 -25.29 -15.15 18.46
N THR A 7 -25.62 -16.39 18.10
CA THR A 7 -24.78 -17.17 17.17
C THR A 7 -24.77 -16.59 15.76
N ALA A 8 -25.87 -16.03 15.28
CA ALA A 8 -25.91 -15.35 13.97
C ALA A 8 -25.02 -14.11 13.95
N ILE A 9 -25.05 -13.28 15.00
CA ILE A 9 -24.19 -12.09 15.12
C ILE A 9 -22.71 -12.50 15.21
N ALA A 10 -22.38 -13.55 15.97
CA ALA A 10 -21.01 -14.06 16.07
C ALA A 10 -20.48 -14.61 14.72
N ALA A 11 -21.34 -15.25 13.92
CA ALA A 11 -20.95 -15.78 12.61
C ALA A 11 -20.67 -14.67 11.58
N VAL A 12 -21.41 -13.55 11.62
CA VAL A 12 -21.18 -12.39 10.74
C VAL A 12 -19.87 -11.67 11.08
N LEU A 13 -19.43 -11.69 12.34
CA LEU A 13 -18.16 -11.08 12.78
C LEU A 13 -16.92 -11.84 12.29
N LEU A 14 -17.06 -13.10 11.84
CA LEU A 14 -15.95 -13.92 11.36
C LEU A 14 -15.64 -13.73 9.86
N VAL A 15 -16.42 -12.93 9.13
CA VAL A 15 -16.22 -12.68 7.69
C VAL A 15 -15.27 -11.50 7.43
N GLY A 16 -14.35 -11.23 8.36
CA GLY A 16 -13.26 -10.26 8.19
C GLY A 16 -12.21 -10.78 7.20
N CYS A 17 -12.51 -10.72 5.91
CA CYS A 17 -11.56 -11.13 4.87
C CYS A 17 -10.61 -9.95 4.55
N ALA A 18 -9.58 -9.77 5.37
CA ALA A 18 -8.42 -9.00 4.96
C ALA A 18 -7.58 -9.86 4.01
N SER A 19 -8.00 -9.96 2.74
CA SER A 19 -7.17 -10.58 1.70
C SER A 19 -6.00 -9.65 1.40
N THR A 20 -4.82 -10.01 1.91
CA THR A 20 -3.58 -9.28 1.62
C THR A 20 -3.14 -9.66 0.21
N ARG A 21 -3.69 -9.00 -0.82
CA ARG A 21 -3.12 -9.04 -2.16
C ARG A 21 -1.75 -8.37 -2.12
N SER A 22 -0.79 -8.94 -2.84
CA SER A 22 0.55 -8.38 -2.96
C SER A 22 0.59 -7.40 -4.13
N LEU A 23 1.22 -6.24 -3.92
CA LEU A 23 1.41 -5.25 -4.95
C LEU A 23 2.11 -5.85 -6.18
N ASN A 24 1.55 -5.68 -7.37
CA ASN A 24 2.19 -6.08 -8.61
C ASN A 24 2.20 -4.91 -9.60
N PHE A 25 3.37 -4.31 -9.79
CA PHE A 25 3.54 -3.17 -10.71
C PHE A 25 3.17 -3.49 -12.17
N SER A 26 3.22 -4.76 -12.61
CA SER A 26 2.79 -5.11 -13.97
C SER A 26 1.27 -4.99 -14.16
N THR A 27 0.51 -4.85 -13.09
CA THR A 27 -0.95 -4.64 -13.11
C THR A 27 -1.34 -3.17 -12.98
N ILE A 28 -0.36 -2.27 -12.86
CA ILE A 28 -0.58 -0.83 -12.67
C ILE A 28 -0.17 -0.11 -13.95
N SER A 29 -1.01 0.83 -14.36
CA SER A 29 -0.78 1.69 -15.51
C SER A 29 -1.05 3.13 -15.14
N ILE A 30 -0.31 4.04 -15.77
CA ILE A 30 -0.62 5.47 -15.73
C ILE A 30 -2.07 5.69 -16.16
N GLY A 31 -2.79 6.55 -15.43
CA GLY A 31 -4.19 6.88 -15.69
C GLY A 31 -5.21 6.04 -14.91
N MET A 32 -4.80 4.92 -14.29
CA MET A 32 -5.70 4.12 -13.45
C MET A 32 -6.25 4.95 -12.29
N ASN A 33 -7.50 4.71 -11.91
CA ASN A 33 -8.09 5.34 -10.73
C ASN A 33 -7.82 4.50 -9.46
N LYS A 34 -8.07 5.12 -8.30
CA LYS A 34 -7.82 4.48 -6.99
C LYS A 34 -8.55 3.15 -6.79
N ARG A 35 -9.78 3.02 -7.30
CA ARG A 35 -10.57 1.79 -7.16
C ARG A 35 -9.99 0.66 -7.99
N GLU A 36 -9.51 0.95 -9.20
CA GLU A 36 -8.84 -0.04 -10.06
C GLU A 36 -7.55 -0.54 -9.40
N VAL A 37 -6.77 0.37 -8.80
CA VAL A 37 -5.56 0.01 -8.06
C VAL A 37 -5.88 -0.91 -6.87
N ILE A 38 -6.86 -0.57 -6.04
CA ILE A 38 -7.28 -1.40 -4.88
C ILE A 38 -7.84 -2.74 -5.33
N ALA A 39 -8.64 -2.76 -6.41
CA ALA A 39 -9.19 -3.99 -6.95
C ALA A 39 -8.09 -4.97 -7.36
N SER A 40 -7.02 -4.47 -7.99
CA SER A 40 -5.91 -5.31 -8.46
C SER A 40 -4.89 -5.66 -7.37
N ASN A 41 -4.58 -4.73 -6.47
CA ASN A 41 -3.43 -4.83 -5.56
C ASN A 41 -3.81 -4.93 -4.07
N GLY A 42 -5.10 -4.81 -3.74
CA GLY A 42 -5.57 -4.73 -2.36
C GLY A 42 -5.41 -3.34 -1.76
N GLU A 43 -5.87 -3.21 -0.51
CA GLU A 43 -5.74 -1.98 0.25
C GLU A 43 -4.28 -1.63 0.52
N PRO A 44 -3.88 -0.34 0.45
CA PRO A 44 -2.53 0.08 0.77
C PRO A 44 -2.26 -0.08 2.27
N PHE A 45 -0.97 -0.20 2.62
CA PHE A 45 -0.52 -0.20 4.01
C PHE A 45 -0.84 1.13 4.70
N ARG A 46 -0.64 2.25 3.98
CA ARG A 46 -1.10 3.58 4.40
C ARG A 46 -1.28 4.51 3.20
N VAL A 47 -2.01 5.58 3.43
CA VAL A 47 -2.18 6.67 2.46
C VAL A 47 -1.48 7.92 2.97
N ALA A 48 -0.83 8.66 2.07
CA ALA A 48 -0.26 9.98 2.34
C ALA A 48 -0.71 10.96 1.24
N ALA A 49 -0.63 12.26 1.51
CA ALA A 49 -0.92 13.29 0.51
C ALA A 49 -0.04 14.52 0.73
N MET A 50 0.43 15.10 -0.37
CA MET A 50 1.27 16.30 -0.39
C MET A 50 1.20 16.96 -1.77
N ASP A 51 1.24 18.29 -1.85
CA ASP A 51 1.28 19.05 -3.12
C ASP A 51 0.19 18.65 -4.14
N ARG A 52 -1.05 18.42 -3.66
CA ARG A 52 -2.20 17.93 -4.44
C ARG A 52 -2.06 16.51 -5.00
N MET A 53 -1.01 15.80 -4.60
CA MET A 53 -0.78 14.41 -4.94
C MET A 53 -1.20 13.52 -3.77
N GLU A 54 -1.79 12.37 -4.09
CA GLU A 54 -2.08 11.31 -3.11
C GLU A 54 -1.15 10.12 -3.37
N TYR A 55 -0.81 9.39 -2.33
CA TYR A 55 0.14 8.28 -2.37
C TYR A 55 -0.44 7.08 -1.67
N PHE A 56 -0.56 5.97 -2.38
CA PHE A 56 -0.78 4.66 -1.78
C PHE A 56 0.57 4.02 -1.50
N ILE A 57 0.85 3.78 -0.22
CA ILE A 57 2.10 3.16 0.22
C ILE A 57 1.84 1.69 0.51
N TYR A 58 2.64 0.82 -0.09
CA TYR A 58 2.62 -0.62 0.12
C TYR A 58 3.95 -1.06 0.73
N ARG A 59 3.88 -1.95 1.72
CA ARG A 59 5.06 -2.54 2.36
C ARG A 59 5.30 -3.95 1.82
N ARG A 60 6.53 -4.25 1.45
CA ARG A 60 6.91 -5.54 0.86
C ARG A 60 8.18 -6.08 1.47
N PHE A 61 8.28 -7.40 1.47
CA PHE A 61 9.51 -8.11 1.79
C PHE A 61 10.30 -8.31 0.50
N ASP A 62 11.58 -7.94 0.53
CA ASP A 62 12.56 -8.36 -0.45
C ASP A 62 12.87 -9.84 -0.17
N ASN A 63 12.47 -10.72 -1.10
CA ASN A 63 12.67 -12.16 -0.97
C ASN A 63 14.08 -12.58 -1.42
N GLU A 64 15.03 -11.65 -1.53
CA GLU A 64 16.43 -11.98 -1.78
C GLU A 64 17.05 -12.71 -0.59
N LEU A 65 16.81 -14.02 -0.56
CA LEU A 65 17.27 -14.98 0.44
C LEU A 65 18.81 -15.03 0.58
N PHE A 66 19.54 -14.46 -0.39
CA PHE A 66 21.00 -14.50 -0.49
C PHE A 66 21.70 -13.17 -0.20
N LYS A 67 20.96 -12.11 0.18
CA LYS A 67 21.59 -10.89 0.69
C LYS A 67 22.16 -11.17 2.09
N PRO A 68 23.41 -10.77 2.39
CA PRO A 68 24.09 -11.08 3.66
C PRO A 68 23.39 -10.53 4.91
N ASN A 69 22.41 -9.63 4.76
CA ASN A 69 21.69 -8.97 5.86
C ASN A 69 20.25 -9.49 6.09
N GLY A 70 19.86 -10.61 5.48
CA GLY A 70 18.54 -11.22 5.70
C GLY A 70 17.35 -10.44 5.11
N PHE A 71 16.13 -10.87 5.43
CA PHE A 71 14.86 -10.28 4.97
C PHE A 71 14.87 -8.75 5.11
N SER A 72 14.87 -8.04 3.98
CA SER A 72 14.73 -6.58 3.98
C SER A 72 13.30 -6.20 3.64
N VAL A 73 12.78 -5.17 4.30
CA VAL A 73 11.47 -4.59 3.99
C VAL A 73 11.69 -3.36 3.14
N TYR A 74 11.00 -3.27 2.00
CA TYR A 74 10.98 -2.06 1.20
C TYR A 74 9.56 -1.49 1.12
N GLU A 75 9.49 -0.18 0.95
CA GLU A 75 8.24 0.53 0.67
C GLU A 75 8.17 0.87 -0.82
N ALA A 76 6.99 0.62 -1.36
CA ALA A 76 6.60 0.96 -2.71
C ALA A 76 5.47 1.98 -2.66
N PHE A 77 5.40 2.83 -3.67
CA PHE A 77 4.36 3.84 -3.76
C PHE A 77 3.64 3.79 -5.11
N ILE A 78 2.40 4.26 -5.09
CA ILE A 78 1.62 4.65 -6.26
C ILE A 78 1.16 6.07 -5.99
N ARG A 79 1.57 7.01 -6.83
CA ARG A 79 1.21 8.42 -6.75
C ARG A 79 0.04 8.70 -7.69
N PHE A 80 -0.86 9.56 -7.23
CA PHE A 80 -2.05 9.98 -7.96
C PHE A 80 -2.03 11.49 -8.17
N ALA A 81 -2.16 11.91 -9.42
CA ALA A 81 -2.50 13.28 -9.82
C ALA A 81 -3.99 13.31 -10.19
N ASP A 82 -4.77 14.23 -9.60
CA ASP A 82 -6.19 14.38 -9.91
C ASP A 82 -6.98 13.03 -9.85
N GLY A 83 -6.63 12.19 -8.88
CA GLY A 83 -7.26 10.89 -8.64
C GLY A 83 -6.88 9.77 -9.61
N LYS A 84 -5.90 10.00 -10.49
CA LYS A 84 -5.37 9.02 -11.44
C LYS A 84 -3.89 8.76 -11.23
N VAL A 85 -3.44 7.52 -11.43
CA VAL A 85 -2.03 7.14 -11.31
C VAL A 85 -1.18 7.98 -12.25
N ASP A 86 -0.18 8.66 -11.71
CA ASP A 86 0.78 9.48 -12.47
C ASP A 86 2.23 8.98 -12.34
N ALA A 87 2.55 8.27 -11.26
CA ALA A 87 3.81 7.58 -11.05
C ALA A 87 3.65 6.40 -10.09
N TYR A 88 4.51 5.39 -10.21
CA TYR A 88 4.60 4.29 -9.26
C TYR A 88 5.98 3.65 -9.32
N GLY A 89 6.37 2.99 -8.22
CA GLY A 89 7.64 2.26 -8.14
C GLY A 89 8.05 2.04 -6.69
N ARG A 90 9.23 1.47 -6.51
CA ARG A 90 9.88 1.48 -5.20
C ARG A 90 10.40 2.88 -4.90
N LEU A 91 10.56 3.19 -3.61
CA LEU A 91 11.12 4.48 -3.21
C LEU A 91 12.54 4.72 -3.78
N ASP A 92 13.31 3.66 -3.97
CA ASP A 92 14.67 3.64 -4.51
C ASP A 92 14.75 3.62 -6.05
N ASP A 93 13.65 3.41 -6.78
CA ASP A 93 13.65 3.36 -8.26
C ASP A 93 13.79 4.74 -8.92
N PHE A 94 13.47 5.80 -8.17
CA PHE A 94 13.67 7.19 -8.59
C PHE A 94 14.91 7.72 -7.88
N ASP A 95 15.68 8.63 -8.50
CA ASP A 95 16.77 9.36 -7.85
C ASP A 95 16.20 10.23 -6.72
N SER A 96 15.95 9.54 -5.61
CA SER A 96 15.19 9.99 -4.46
C SER A 96 16.06 10.86 -3.56
N THR A 97 17.32 11.12 -3.92
CA THR A 97 18.12 12.19 -3.29
C THR A 97 17.47 13.57 -3.45
N ARG A 98 16.60 13.77 -4.45
CA ARG A 98 15.78 14.99 -4.61
C ARG A 98 14.37 14.90 -4.00
N HIS A 99 13.91 13.71 -3.59
CA HIS A 99 12.54 13.48 -3.07
C HIS A 99 12.50 12.89 -1.65
N LYS A 100 13.63 12.47 -1.08
CA LYS A 100 13.75 11.84 0.25
C LYS A 100 13.25 12.75 1.36
N GLU A 101 13.52 14.04 1.24
CA GLU A 101 13.11 15.06 2.20
C GLU A 101 11.58 15.14 2.34
N LEU A 102 10.83 14.72 1.32
CA LEU A 102 9.37 14.81 1.27
C LEU A 102 8.66 13.61 1.93
N LEU A 103 9.33 12.47 2.08
CA LEU A 103 8.73 11.24 2.62
C LEU A 103 9.27 10.85 4.01
N ILE A 104 10.42 11.38 4.43
CA ILE A 104 11.03 11.06 5.73
C ILE A 104 10.50 11.95 6.87
N LYS A 105 9.88 13.11 6.58
CA LYS A 105 9.52 14.11 7.60
C LYS A 105 8.34 13.75 8.54
N THR A 106 7.92 12.48 8.60
CA THR A 106 6.86 12.03 9.54
C THR A 106 7.31 10.89 10.46
N ALA A 107 8.58 10.48 10.42
CA ALA A 107 9.09 9.40 11.29
C ALA A 107 9.98 9.88 12.45
N GLU A 108 10.29 11.17 12.56
CA GLU A 108 11.17 11.73 13.61
C GLU A 108 10.48 12.85 14.40
N ALA A 109 9.28 12.57 14.90
CA ALA A 109 8.64 13.38 15.92
C ALA A 109 7.92 12.48 16.92
N GLU A 110 8.70 11.80 17.75
CA GLU A 110 8.42 11.49 19.16
C GLU A 110 9.73 11.13 19.89
#